data_AF-A0A246UAT1-F1
#
_entry.id   AF-A0A246UAT1-F1
#
_cell.length_a   1.000
_cell.length_b   1.000
_cell.length_c   1.000
_cell.angle_alpha   90.00
_cell.angle_beta   90.00
_cell.angle_gamma   90.00
#
_symmetry.space_group_name_H-M   'P 1'
#
loop_
_entity.id
_entity.type
_entity.pdbx_description
1 polymer ?
#
loop_
_entity_poly.entity_id
_entity_poly.type
_entity_poly.pdbx_seq_one_letter_code
_entity_poly.pdbx_strand_id
1 'polypeptide(L)'
;MAAFYIRWDHHGRDGELAKPITIEGSLGSVIKGGGRSRVIEINHTNIELRNFAVNGQFEKPNMKKSYRDRLLYDREHSWEGFDGIARARDVIRNAGGECVHQRSSRKNEIANSRISSCGRFDFLFNESAQK
;
A
#
# COMPACT_ATOMS: atom_id res chain seq x y z
N MET A 1 5.39 -4.36 -19.04
CA MET A 1 4.85 -3.69 -17.83
C MET A 1 5.55 -4.30 -16.63
N ALA A 2 6.40 -3.56 -15.92
CA ALA A 2 7.10 -4.09 -14.76
C ALA A 2 6.16 -4.04 -13.53
N ALA A 3 5.84 -5.22 -12.99
CA ALA A 3 5.16 -5.31 -11.71
C ALA A 3 6.22 -5.30 -10.62
N PHE A 4 6.47 -4.14 -10.02
CA PHE A 4 7.34 -4.05 -8.85
C PHE A 4 6.56 -4.54 -7.63
N TYR A 5 7.11 -5.56 -6.97
CA TYR A 5 6.66 -6.02 -5.68
C TYR A 5 7.67 -5.52 -4.67
N ILE A 6 7.31 -4.50 -3.90
CA ILE A 6 8.14 -4.02 -2.80
C ILE A 6 7.73 -4.83 -1.58
N ARG A 7 8.46 -5.92 -1.36
CA ARG A 7 8.47 -6.64 -0.10
C ARG A 7 9.89 -6.64 0.39
N TRP A 8 10.09 -6.04 1.54
CA TRP A 8 11.29 -6.28 2.30
C TRP A 8 11.05 -7.51 3.18
N ASP A 9 11.92 -8.51 3.03
CA ASP A 9 12.00 -9.66 3.91
C ASP A 9 12.61 -9.27 5.27
N HIS A 10 12.57 -10.17 6.26
CA HIS A 10 12.95 -9.92 7.66
C HIS A 10 14.41 -9.46 7.88
N HIS A 11 15.19 -9.30 6.80
CA HIS A 11 16.58 -8.83 6.81
C HIS A 11 16.79 -7.48 6.08
N GLY A 12 15.71 -6.76 5.76
CA GLY A 12 15.79 -5.43 5.17
C GLY A 12 16.37 -4.37 6.11
N ARG A 13 16.86 -3.26 5.54
CA ARG A 13 17.40 -2.13 6.30
C ARG A 13 16.27 -1.21 6.73
N ASP A 14 16.31 -0.76 7.98
CA ASP A 14 15.53 0.39 8.44
C ASP A 14 16.19 1.70 7.98
N GLY A 15 15.38 2.74 7.81
CA GLY A 15 15.89 4.10 7.69
C GLY A 15 16.26 4.67 9.06
N GLU A 16 16.97 5.79 9.06
CA GLU A 16 17.15 6.62 10.25
C GLU A 16 16.20 7.82 10.20
N LEU A 17 15.78 8.36 11.34
CA LEU A 17 14.87 9.51 11.39
C LEU A 17 15.36 10.71 10.56
N ALA A 18 16.68 10.95 10.55
CA ALA A 18 17.30 12.03 9.77
C ALA A 18 17.68 11.60 8.34
N LYS A 19 17.64 10.30 8.03
CA LYS A 19 18.04 9.70 6.75
C LYS A 19 17.10 8.54 6.40
N PRO A 20 15.83 8.86 6.07
CA PRO A 20 14.87 7.83 5.74
C PRO A 20 15.24 7.14 4.42
N ILE A 21 14.83 5.88 4.27
CA ILE A 21 14.92 5.22 2.97
C ILE A 21 13.77 5.73 2.11
N THR A 22 14.10 6.46 1.05
CA THR A 22 13.12 7.00 0.11
C THR A 22 12.94 6.08 -1.08
N ILE A 23 11.69 5.70 -1.35
CA ILE A 23 11.27 5.06 -2.59
C ILE A 23 10.40 6.04 -3.35
N GLU A 24 10.91 6.49 -4.50
CA GLU A 24 10.27 7.51 -5.32
C GLU A 24 9.93 6.96 -6.70
N GLY A 25 8.68 7.16 -7.10
CA GLY A 25 8.23 6.91 -8.47
C GLY A 25 8.53 8.08 -9.39
N SER A 26 8.75 7.80 -10.67
CA SER A 26 8.68 8.84 -11.71
C SER A 26 7.23 9.18 -12.04
N LEU A 27 7.00 10.33 -12.69
CA LEU A 27 5.65 10.76 -13.08
C LEU A 27 4.93 9.68 -13.89
N GLY A 28 3.75 9.26 -13.42
CA GLY A 28 2.95 8.22 -14.06
C GLY A 28 3.35 6.78 -13.69
N SER A 29 4.27 6.58 -12.75
CA SER A 29 4.60 5.25 -12.21
C SER A 29 3.37 4.59 -11.57
N VAL A 30 3.04 3.37 -11.98
CA VAL A 30 1.90 2.60 -11.43
C VAL A 30 2.37 1.28 -10.86
N ILE A 31 2.07 1.05 -9.58
CA ILE A 31 2.31 -0.20 -8.86
C ILE A 31 0.99 -0.98 -8.81
N LYS A 32 1.00 -2.22 -9.30
CA LYS A 32 -0.20 -3.09 -9.43
C LYS A 32 -0.13 -4.41 -8.63
N GLY A 33 1.06 -4.78 -8.14
CA GLY A 33 1.31 -6.00 -7.37
C GLY A 33 1.32 -7.29 -8.22
N GLY A 34 2.29 -8.17 -7.95
CA GLY A 34 2.58 -9.38 -8.73
C GLY A 34 1.87 -10.66 -8.25
N GLY A 35 0.56 -10.63 -7.98
CA GLY A 35 -0.24 -11.84 -7.72
C GLY A 35 -0.72 -12.05 -6.27
N ARG A 36 -0.16 -11.32 -5.29
CA ARG A 36 -0.57 -11.41 -3.88
C ARG A 36 -1.76 -10.50 -3.53
N SER A 37 -2.31 -10.66 -2.33
CA SER A 37 -3.39 -9.83 -1.80
C SER A 37 -2.96 -8.40 -1.48
N ARG A 38 -1.67 -8.19 -1.18
CA ARG A 38 -1.05 -6.90 -0.84
C ARG A 38 -0.19 -6.37 -1.98
N VAL A 39 -0.25 -5.07 -2.26
CA VAL A 39 0.55 -4.43 -3.31
C VAL A 39 1.89 -3.92 -2.78
N ILE A 40 1.86 -3.14 -1.70
CA ILE A 40 3.04 -2.64 -0.98
C ILE A 40 2.91 -3.06 0.47
N GLU A 41 3.93 -3.74 0.97
CA GLU A 41 4.03 -4.16 2.36
C GLU A 41 5.29 -3.58 2.97
N ILE A 42 5.13 -2.71 3.98
CA ILE A 42 6.25 -2.07 4.69
C ILE A 42 6.34 -2.69 6.08
N ASN A 43 7.53 -3.22 6.37
CA ASN A 43 7.86 -3.87 7.62
C ASN A 43 9.06 -3.18 8.33
N HIS A 44 9.40 -1.97 7.89
CA HIS A 44 10.56 -1.18 8.32
C HIS A 44 10.16 0.19 8.87
N THR A 45 11.06 0.79 9.62
CA THR A 45 10.92 2.15 10.17
C THR A 45 11.59 3.20 9.29
N ASN A 46 11.14 4.46 9.43
CA ASN A 46 11.69 5.62 8.71
C ASN A 46 11.74 5.41 7.18
N ILE A 47 10.62 4.99 6.61
CA ILE A 47 10.46 4.79 5.17
C ILE A 47 9.65 5.95 4.59
N GLU A 48 10.19 6.56 3.53
CA GLU A 48 9.47 7.53 2.72
C GLU A 48 9.03 6.92 1.41
N LEU A 49 7.76 7.11 1.11
CA LEU A 49 7.12 6.67 -0.12
C LEU A 49 6.52 7.91 -0.81
N ARG A 50 6.89 8.16 -2.07
CA ARG A 50 6.32 9.30 -2.79
C ARG A 50 6.20 9.14 -4.30
N ASN A 51 5.29 9.93 -4.85
CA ASN A 51 5.12 10.17 -6.29
C ASN A 51 4.78 8.90 -7.09
N PHE A 52 3.95 8.01 -6.56
CA PHE A 52 3.47 6.85 -7.31
C PHE A 52 1.94 6.70 -7.28
N ALA A 53 1.42 5.98 -8.28
CA ALA A 53 0.06 5.49 -8.26
C ALA A 53 0.04 4.02 -7.82
N VAL A 54 -0.84 3.67 -6.88
CA VAL A 54 -1.14 2.28 -6.53
C VAL A 54 -2.54 1.96 -7.00
N ASN A 55 -2.66 1.01 -7.93
CA ASN A 55 -3.95 0.62 -8.49
C ASN A 55 -4.20 -0.86 -8.21
N GLY A 56 -5.20 -1.15 -7.39
CA GLY A 56 -5.60 -2.51 -7.06
C GLY A 56 -6.27 -3.25 -8.22
N GLN A 57 -6.79 -2.54 -9.21
CA GLN A 57 -7.33 -3.16 -10.42
C GLN A 57 -6.17 -3.50 -11.37
N PHE A 58 -5.85 -4.78 -11.48
CA PHE A 58 -4.74 -5.25 -12.32
C PHE A 58 -5.18 -5.85 -13.67
N GLU A 59 -6.48 -6.10 -13.83
CA GLU A 59 -7.10 -6.61 -15.07
C GLU A 59 -8.47 -5.95 -15.31
N LYS A 60 -9.22 -6.40 -16.33
CA LYS A 60 -10.57 -5.88 -16.60
C LYS A 60 -11.48 -6.12 -15.38
N PRO A 61 -12.36 -5.17 -15.01
CA PRO A 61 -13.12 -5.19 -13.76
C PRO A 61 -14.32 -6.14 -13.84
N ASN A 62 -14.06 -7.41 -14.12
CA ASN A 62 -15.11 -8.38 -14.48
C ASN A 62 -15.55 -9.20 -13.27
N MET A 63 -14.68 -9.34 -12.26
CA MET A 63 -14.90 -10.20 -11.11
C MET A 63 -14.07 -9.77 -9.91
N LYS A 64 -14.39 -10.31 -8.73
CA LYS A 64 -13.70 -10.01 -7.47
C LYS A 64 -12.18 -10.15 -7.59
N LYS A 65 -11.71 -11.24 -8.20
CA LYS A 65 -10.26 -11.50 -8.36
C LYS A 65 -9.53 -10.44 -9.18
N SER A 66 -10.24 -9.56 -9.90
CA SER A 66 -9.65 -8.48 -10.69
C SER A 66 -9.12 -7.32 -9.85
N TYR A 67 -9.39 -7.33 -8.53
CA TYR A 67 -8.94 -6.34 -7.57
C TYR A 67 -8.03 -6.96 -6.51
N ARG A 68 -6.99 -6.23 -6.12
CA ARG A 68 -6.15 -6.53 -4.95
C ARG A 68 -6.87 -6.15 -3.67
N ASP A 69 -6.88 -7.05 -2.70
CA ASP A 69 -7.57 -6.84 -1.43
C ASP A 69 -7.02 -5.60 -0.69
N ARG A 70 -5.70 -5.57 -0.45
CA ARG A 70 -5.04 -4.48 0.28
C ARG A 70 -3.96 -3.81 -0.56
N LEU A 71 -3.90 -2.48 -0.59
CA LEU A 71 -2.90 -1.78 -1.41
C LEU A 71 -1.65 -1.44 -0.60
N LEU A 72 -1.79 -0.58 0.40
CA LEU A 72 -0.72 -0.24 1.33
C LEU A 72 -0.96 -0.96 2.65
N TYR A 73 -0.01 -1.79 3.05
CA TYR A 73 -0.11 -2.58 4.26
C TYR A 73 1.11 -2.38 5.14
N ASP A 74 0.87 -1.78 6.29
CA ASP A 74 1.88 -1.55 7.32
C ASP A 74 1.74 -2.57 8.43
N ARG A 75 2.82 -3.28 8.71
CA ARG A 75 2.86 -4.23 9.82
C ARG A 75 4.23 -4.24 10.47
N GLU A 76 4.20 -4.10 11.79
CA GLU A 76 5.34 -4.38 12.64
C GLU A 76 5.67 -5.89 12.64
N HIS A 77 6.94 -6.21 12.40
CA HIS A 77 7.48 -7.57 12.47
C HIS A 77 8.27 -7.86 13.75
N SER A 78 8.67 -6.83 14.50
CA SER A 78 9.40 -6.96 15.77
C SER A 78 8.57 -6.41 16.94
N TRP A 79 9.15 -6.35 18.13
CA TRP A 79 8.54 -5.85 19.35
C TRP A 79 9.14 -4.48 19.73
N GLU A 80 10.02 -3.94 18.87
CA GLU A 80 10.83 -2.74 19.13
C GLU A 80 10.23 -1.45 18.56
N GLY A 81 9.01 -1.50 18.01
CA GLY A 81 8.30 -0.35 17.50
C GLY A 81 8.42 -0.22 15.98
N PHE A 82 7.32 0.19 15.37
CA PHE A 82 7.17 0.40 13.94
C PHE A 82 6.67 1.83 13.70
N ASP A 83 7.61 2.77 13.52
CA ASP A 83 7.34 4.21 13.49
C ASP A 83 8.01 4.89 12.26
N GLY A 84 7.53 6.09 11.90
CA GLY A 84 8.22 6.98 10.95
C GLY A 84 7.95 6.70 9.47
N ILE A 85 6.78 6.17 9.11
CA ILE A 85 6.39 5.97 7.71
C ILE A 85 5.70 7.23 7.19
N ALA A 86 6.30 7.86 6.18
CA ALA A 86 5.71 9.02 5.51
C ALA A 86 5.35 8.69 4.05
N ARG A 87 4.16 9.13 3.65
CA ARG A 87 3.61 8.96 2.31
C ARG A 87 3.18 10.28 1.73
N ALA A 88 3.64 10.62 0.53
CA ALA A 88 3.37 11.92 -0.05
C ALA A 88 3.07 11.88 -1.55
N ARG A 89 2.00 12.58 -1.95
CA ARG A 89 1.63 12.81 -3.35
C ARG A 89 1.33 11.53 -4.14
N ASP A 90 0.74 10.55 -3.47
CA ASP A 90 0.40 9.28 -4.06
C ASP A 90 -1.06 9.26 -4.56
N VAL A 91 -1.34 8.41 -5.56
CA VAL A 91 -2.69 8.12 -6.02
C VAL A 91 -3.02 6.67 -5.71
N ILE A 92 -3.82 6.43 -4.68
CA ILE A 92 -4.15 5.09 -4.18
C ILE A 92 -5.61 4.78 -4.52
N ARG A 93 -5.86 3.75 -5.34
CA ARG A 93 -7.22 3.48 -5.82
C ARG A 93 -7.54 2.04 -6.16
N ASN A 94 -8.83 1.75 -6.20
CA ASN A 94 -9.40 0.48 -6.64
C ASN A 94 -8.95 -0.72 -5.78
N ALA A 95 -8.94 -0.55 -4.46
CA ALA A 95 -8.76 -1.68 -3.57
C ALA A 95 -10.02 -2.54 -3.53
N GLY A 96 -9.84 -3.85 -3.50
CA GLY A 96 -10.88 -4.82 -3.20
C GLY A 96 -11.44 -4.58 -1.80
N GLY A 97 -10.58 -4.60 -0.79
CA GLY A 97 -10.88 -4.19 0.57
C GLY A 97 -10.24 -2.83 0.86
N GLU A 98 -9.12 -2.84 1.58
CA GLU A 98 -8.53 -1.64 2.16
C GLU A 98 -7.48 -0.99 1.24
N CYS A 99 -7.61 0.31 0.96
CA CYS A 99 -6.54 1.05 0.27
C CYS A 99 -5.32 1.23 1.15
N VAL A 100 -5.53 1.51 2.44
CA VAL A 100 -4.49 1.76 3.42
C VAL A 100 -4.87 1.04 4.69
N HIS A 101 -3.96 0.21 5.19
CA HIS A 101 -4.09 -0.44 6.50
C HIS A 101 -2.86 -0.10 7.32
N GLN A 102 -3.07 0.65 8.41
CA GLN A 102 -2.03 1.04 9.36
C GLN A 102 -2.30 0.38 10.70
N ARG A 103 -1.39 -0.51 11.13
CA ARG A 103 -1.40 -1.09 12.47
C ARG A 103 -0.68 -0.14 13.44
N SER A 104 -1.17 -0.08 14.68
CA SER A 104 -0.72 0.80 15.78
C SER A 104 0.77 1.19 15.69
N SER A 105 1.02 2.43 15.28
CA SER A 105 2.33 2.99 14.92
C SER A 105 2.35 4.47 15.26
N ARG A 106 3.50 5.03 15.63
CA ARG A 106 3.66 6.46 15.94
C ARG A 106 4.39 7.16 14.79
N LYS A 107 4.14 8.47 14.65
CA LYS A 107 4.82 9.34 13.68
C LYS A 107 4.68 8.89 12.22
N ASN A 108 3.56 8.26 11.88
CA ASN A 108 3.24 7.94 10.50
C ASN A 108 2.41 9.07 9.89
N GLU A 109 2.65 9.36 8.62
CA GLU A 109 1.99 10.44 7.89
C GLU A 109 1.52 9.97 6.50
N ILE A 110 0.33 10.44 6.12
CA ILE A 110 -0.17 10.37 4.75
C ILE A 110 -0.59 11.79 4.35
N ALA A 111 0.17 12.42 3.46
CA ALA A 111 -0.01 13.81 3.09
C ALA A 111 -0.14 13.99 1.58
N ASN A 112 -0.95 14.96 1.15
CA ASN A 112 -1.09 15.34 -0.26
C ASN A 112 -1.46 14.19 -1.22
N SER A 113 -2.03 13.10 -0.69
CA SER A 113 -2.37 11.89 -1.45
C SER A 113 -3.85 11.84 -1.77
N ARG A 114 -4.20 11.25 -2.92
CA ARG A 114 -5.58 10.98 -3.31
C ARG A 114 -5.90 9.51 -3.07
N ILE A 115 -6.81 9.24 -2.14
CA ILE A 115 -7.32 7.89 -1.84
C ILE A 115 -8.76 7.79 -2.37
N SER A 116 -9.07 6.78 -3.18
CA SER A 116 -10.41 6.65 -3.77
C SER A 116 -10.79 5.21 -4.14
N SER A 117 -12.09 4.93 -4.17
CA SER A 117 -12.61 3.64 -4.65
C SER A 117 -12.03 2.42 -3.92
N CYS A 118 -11.99 2.49 -2.59
CA CYS A 118 -11.66 1.37 -1.70
C CYS A 118 -12.93 0.57 -1.40
N GLY A 119 -12.80 -0.69 -0.97
CA GLY A 119 -13.93 -1.56 -0.66
C GLY A 119 -14.69 -2.07 -1.87
N ARG A 120 -14.04 -2.19 -3.05
CA ARG A 120 -14.70 -2.68 -4.27
C ARG A 120 -15.40 -4.02 -4.09
N PHE A 121 -14.92 -4.89 -3.19
CA PHE A 121 -15.57 -6.14 -2.80
C PHE A 121 -16.98 -5.90 -2.26
N ASP A 122 -17.13 -4.97 -1.33
CA ASP A 122 -18.43 -4.63 -0.74
C ASP A 122 -19.30 -3.86 -1.73
N PHE A 123 -18.75 -2.83 -2.39
CA PHE A 123 -19.54 -1.91 -3.21
C PHE A 123 -19.92 -2.42 -4.61
N LEU A 124 -19.09 -3.28 -5.22
CA LEU A 124 -19.38 -3.83 -6.55
C LEU A 124 -19.92 -5.26 -6.50
N PHE A 125 -19.64 -6.00 -5.43
CA PHE A 125 -19.95 -7.43 -5.34
C PHE A 125 -20.83 -7.79 -4.12
N ASN A 126 -21.30 -6.80 -3.36
CA ASN A 126 -22.37 -6.91 -2.34
C ASN A 126 -22.07 -7.86 -1.16
N GLU A 127 -20.82 -7.94 -0.69
CA GLU A 127 -20.42 -8.84 0.42
C GLU A 127 -20.95 -8.44 1.80
N SER A 128 -21.29 -7.16 2.03
CA SER A 128 -21.89 -6.73 3.29
C SER A 128 -23.33 -7.22 3.50
N ALA A 129 -23.98 -7.78 2.46
CA ALA A 129 -25.36 -8.24 2.49
C ALA A 129 -25.53 -9.76 2.70
N GLN A 130 -24.44 -10.54 2.78
CA GLN A 130 -24.48 -12.00 2.93
C GLN A 130 -23.93 -12.51 4.27
N LYS A 131 -24.00 -11.69 5.34
CA LYS A 131 -23.54 -12.07 6.67
C LYS A 131 -24.70 -12.38 7.61
#